data_AF-A0A956LRB5-F1
#
_entry.id   AF-A0A956LRB5-F1
#
_cell.length_a   1.000
_cell.length_b   1.000
_cell.length_c   1.000
_cell.angle_alpha   90.00
_cell.angle_beta   90.00
_cell.angle_gamma   90.00
#
_symmetry.space_group_name_H-M   'P 1'
#
loop_
_entity.id
_entity.type
_entity.pdbx_description
1 polymer ?
#
loop_
_entity_poly.entity_id
_entity_poly.type
_entity_poly.pdbx_seq_one_letter_code
_entity_poly.pdbx_strand_id
1 'polypeptide(L)'
;MSAWLSDSVSRARAWLVGTAAIAHRELLSLFVTPLAYLVGTLFLLNQGWNFSLLLRFLNDPLAAPGPVMQFYFGGSFFIFWLPMIFLCSAVSMRLVAEERKQGTLEALLTAPLSPSSIILGKFAGAYLFYLALWLPTGVFYALLSGAAVTPELGPIASGYLGVLLVGASFLAIGLLASALVRNQLAAALTTAVTCTITLLAGLLVDQVESTQVAQALQWTSLLVMMQELAQGIVDAHWIYLHVAVVVVLLSAAVAVLNPRRRLEHALQLALLTIFVFHAAVFASRHSRRADWTAGRVYTLSERAQDVLGALKGPVDVIVIVPSTIGGGRPNPLAGELREVLIRMRGAASDGALRVRFLDPDRDRQQSEAMIADFGLGGRELADGVVMIRAGQGVKLRKAHLLPQDLVTYATGPDVQVNGPRVKEFRGEEAL
;
A
#
# COMPACT_ATOMS: atom_id res chain seq x y z
N MET A 1 -22.97 18.91 -37.38
CA MET A 1 -21.81 18.63 -36.49
C MET A 1 -21.73 19.61 -35.31
N SER A 2 -21.90 20.92 -35.52
CA SER A 2 -21.90 21.94 -34.45
C SER A 2 -23.00 21.75 -33.39
N ALA A 3 -24.24 21.46 -33.80
CA ALA A 3 -25.37 21.25 -32.88
C ALA A 3 -25.21 20.00 -31.99
N TRP A 4 -24.57 18.94 -32.49
CA TRP A 4 -24.32 17.72 -31.71
C TRP A 4 -23.21 17.91 -30.67
N LEU A 5 -22.17 18.70 -31.03
CA LEU A 5 -21.10 19.08 -30.11
C LEU A 5 -21.57 20.04 -29.01
N SER A 6 -22.45 21.01 -29.34
CA SER A 6 -23.03 21.88 -28.30
C SER A 6 -23.89 21.10 -27.30
N ASP A 7 -24.59 20.07 -27.77
CA ASP A 7 -25.49 19.25 -26.96
C ASP A 7 -24.74 18.23 -26.08
N SER A 8 -23.61 17.68 -26.57
CA SER A 8 -22.75 16.82 -25.74
C SER A 8 -22.02 17.62 -24.66
N VAL A 9 -21.55 18.83 -24.99
CA VAL A 9 -20.90 19.73 -24.04
C VAL A 9 -21.90 20.24 -22.99
N SER A 10 -23.14 20.56 -23.36
CA SER A 10 -24.16 20.99 -22.40
C SER A 10 -24.53 19.88 -21.42
N ARG A 11 -24.69 18.64 -21.89
CA ARG A 11 -24.92 17.45 -21.04
C ARG A 11 -23.74 17.18 -20.11
N ALA A 12 -22.51 17.23 -20.62
CA ALA A 12 -21.31 17.05 -19.81
C ALA A 12 -21.19 18.12 -18.72
N ARG A 13 -21.48 19.38 -19.05
CA ARG A 13 -21.49 20.49 -18.09
C ARG A 13 -22.57 20.30 -17.02
N ALA A 14 -23.79 19.95 -17.42
CA ALA A 14 -24.88 19.67 -16.47
C ALA A 14 -24.52 18.52 -15.51
N TRP A 15 -23.88 17.47 -16.04
CA TRP A 15 -23.39 16.35 -15.25
C TRP A 15 -22.30 16.75 -14.24
N LEU A 16 -21.32 17.57 -14.66
CA LEU A 16 -20.25 18.08 -13.80
C LEU A 16 -20.82 18.97 -12.69
N VAL A 17 -21.70 19.91 -13.05
CA VAL A 17 -22.34 20.82 -12.10
C VAL A 17 -23.19 20.04 -11.10
N GLY A 18 -23.98 19.06 -11.57
CA GLY A 18 -24.78 18.19 -10.70
C GLY A 18 -23.90 17.39 -9.73
N THR A 19 -22.83 16.77 -10.23
CA THR A 19 -21.87 16.00 -9.41
C THR A 19 -21.21 16.89 -8.35
N ALA A 20 -20.74 18.08 -8.73
CA ALA A 20 -20.09 19.02 -7.82
C ALA A 20 -21.06 19.56 -6.76
N ALA A 21 -22.31 19.85 -7.13
CA ALA A 21 -23.34 20.29 -6.19
C ALA A 21 -23.65 19.22 -5.14
N ILE A 22 -23.75 17.95 -5.57
CA ILE A 22 -23.94 16.82 -4.65
C ILE A 22 -22.72 16.64 -3.75
N ALA A 23 -21.50 16.68 -4.31
CA ALA A 23 -20.27 16.55 -3.52
C ALA A 23 -20.15 17.63 -2.45
N HIS A 24 -20.43 18.89 -2.81
CA HIS A 24 -20.43 20.01 -1.89
C HIS A 24 -21.48 19.85 -0.78
N ARG A 25 -22.71 19.48 -1.15
CA ARG A 25 -23.79 19.21 -0.18
C ARG A 25 -23.40 18.09 0.79
N GLU A 26 -22.85 17.00 0.26
CA GLU A 26 -22.47 15.82 1.05
C GLU A 26 -21.31 16.14 2.01
N LEU A 27 -20.29 16.86 1.52
CA LEU A 27 -19.17 17.33 2.33
C LEU A 27 -19.65 18.20 3.51
N LEU A 28 -20.47 19.20 3.24
CA LEU A 28 -21.03 20.06 4.28
C LEU A 28 -21.92 19.29 5.25
N SER A 29 -22.73 18.36 4.75
CA SER A 29 -23.56 17.51 5.60
C SER A 29 -22.72 16.69 6.57
N LEU A 30 -21.55 16.19 6.15
CA LEU A 30 -20.65 15.48 7.05
C LEU A 30 -20.13 16.42 8.15
N PHE A 31 -19.69 17.64 7.82
CA PHE A 31 -19.20 18.63 8.79
C PHE A 31 -20.27 19.20 9.74
N VAL A 32 -21.56 19.08 9.44
CA VAL A 32 -22.62 19.56 10.35
C VAL A 32 -23.07 18.47 11.34
N THR A 33 -22.74 17.19 11.08
CA THR A 33 -23.16 16.08 11.94
C THR A 33 -22.26 15.90 13.18
N PRO A 34 -22.82 15.83 14.40
CA PRO A 34 -22.04 15.58 15.63
C PRO A 34 -21.20 14.29 15.57
N LEU A 35 -21.74 13.26 14.91
CA LEU A 35 -21.05 11.99 14.73
C LEU A 35 -19.74 12.14 13.95
N ALA A 36 -19.66 13.04 12.96
CA ALA A 36 -18.44 13.27 12.21
C ALA A 36 -17.33 13.86 13.07
N TYR A 37 -17.65 14.76 14.00
CA TYR A 37 -16.68 15.30 14.96
C TYR A 37 -16.22 14.25 15.97
N LEU A 38 -17.12 13.38 16.44
CA LEU A 38 -16.74 12.26 17.29
C LEU A 38 -15.75 11.33 16.59
N VAL A 39 -16.10 10.87 15.38
CA VAL A 39 -15.24 9.98 14.58
C VAL A 39 -13.91 10.67 14.24
N GLY A 40 -13.93 11.94 13.83
CA GLY A 40 -12.72 12.71 13.52
C GLY A 40 -11.82 12.89 14.73
N THR A 41 -12.39 13.17 15.92
CA THR A 41 -11.62 13.32 17.16
C THR A 41 -10.97 12.00 17.57
N LEU A 42 -11.71 10.89 17.56
CA LEU A 42 -11.18 9.57 17.88
C LEU A 42 -10.08 9.15 16.90
N PHE A 43 -10.28 9.44 15.61
CA PHE A 43 -9.29 9.19 14.58
C PHE A 43 -8.01 10.01 14.82
N LEU A 44 -8.11 11.32 15.03
CA LEU A 44 -6.94 12.18 15.27
C LEU A 44 -6.21 11.84 16.58
N LEU A 45 -6.93 11.46 17.64
CA LEU A 45 -6.34 10.96 18.88
C LEU A 45 -5.54 9.68 18.65
N ASN A 46 -6.09 8.75 17.86
CA ASN A 46 -5.39 7.53 17.48
C ASN A 46 -4.14 7.85 16.64
N GLN A 47 -4.21 8.80 15.70
CA GLN A 47 -3.04 9.22 14.91
C GLN A 47 -1.97 9.92 15.76
N GLY A 48 -2.38 10.74 16.74
CA GLY A 48 -1.46 11.35 17.71
C GLY A 48 -0.80 10.29 18.61
N TRP A 49 -1.56 9.28 19.04
CA TRP A 49 -1.01 8.14 19.78
C TRP A 49 -0.01 7.34 18.94
N ASN A 50 -0.36 7.03 17.69
CA ASN A 50 0.54 6.33 16.76
C ASN A 50 1.83 7.13 16.52
N PHE A 51 1.72 8.45 16.35
CA PHE A 51 2.88 9.33 16.25
C PHE A 51 3.72 9.33 17.54
N SER A 52 3.10 9.31 18.72
CA SER A 52 3.84 9.21 19.99
C SER A 52 4.62 7.91 20.12
N LEU A 53 4.09 6.79 19.60
CA LEU A 53 4.79 5.50 19.57
C LEU A 53 5.97 5.55 18.60
N LEU A 54 5.78 6.19 17.44
CA LEU A 54 6.87 6.45 16.49
C LEU A 54 8.01 7.23 17.15
N LEU A 55 7.70 8.29 17.90
CA LEU A 55 8.71 9.07 18.63
C LEU A 55 9.43 8.26 19.71
N ARG A 56 8.72 7.36 20.41
CA ARG A 56 9.36 6.46 21.38
C ARG A 56 10.33 5.50 20.70
N PHE A 57 9.96 4.97 19.53
CA PHE A 57 10.84 4.11 18.75
C PHE A 57 12.07 4.87 18.25
N LEU A 58 11.89 6.08 17.73
CA LEU A 58 12.98 6.94 17.25
C LEU A 58 13.96 7.35 18.36
N ASN A 59 13.49 7.45 19.60
CA ASN A 59 14.31 7.83 20.76
C ASN A 59 14.94 6.63 21.48
N ASP A 60 14.67 5.39 21.06
CA ASP A 60 15.27 4.20 21.67
C ASP A 60 16.70 4.00 21.12
N PRO A 61 17.76 4.11 21.95
CA PRO A 61 19.15 3.93 21.50
C PRO A 61 19.45 2.51 20.99
N LEU A 62 18.59 1.54 21.31
CA LEU A 62 18.70 0.15 20.90
C LEU A 62 17.85 -0.18 19.66
N ALA A 63 17.07 0.78 19.15
CA ALA A 63 16.31 0.60 17.92
C ALA A 63 17.27 0.51 16.73
N ALA A 64 17.05 -0.50 15.89
CA ALA A 64 17.84 -0.64 14.69
C ALA A 64 17.54 0.51 13.71
N PRO A 65 18.58 1.04 13.02
CA PRO A 65 18.37 1.91 11.87
C PRO A 65 17.50 1.20 10.82
N GLY A 66 16.53 1.90 10.25
CA GLY A 66 15.65 1.32 9.24
C GLY A 66 14.54 2.27 8.79
N PRO A 67 13.66 1.84 7.87
CA PRO A 67 12.59 2.66 7.31
C PRO A 67 11.49 2.93 8.35
N VAL A 68 11.69 3.98 9.15
CA VAL A 68 10.89 4.31 10.34
C VAL A 68 9.41 4.53 10.00
N MET A 69 9.11 5.00 8.79
CA MET A 69 7.74 5.26 8.36
C MET A 69 6.90 3.98 8.23
N GLN A 70 7.48 2.79 8.17
CA GLN A 70 6.73 1.52 8.23
C GLN A 70 6.04 1.29 9.58
N PHE A 71 6.61 1.81 10.67
CA PHE A 71 5.98 1.70 12.00
C PHE A 71 4.75 2.59 12.12
N TYR A 72 4.74 3.72 11.40
CA TYR A 72 3.60 4.60 11.31
C TYR A 72 2.56 4.08 10.30
N PHE A 73 3.01 3.74 9.09
CA PHE A 73 2.19 3.25 8.00
C PHE A 73 2.27 1.72 7.88
N GLY A 74 1.21 1.03 8.30
CA GLY A 74 1.02 -0.40 8.01
C GLY A 74 1.65 -1.39 9.00
N GLY A 75 2.58 -0.96 9.87
CA GLY A 75 3.28 -1.82 10.82
C GLY A 75 2.44 -2.41 11.96
N SER A 76 1.17 -2.01 12.13
CA SER A 76 0.30 -2.53 13.18
C SER A 76 -1.16 -2.58 12.76
N PHE A 77 -1.77 -3.77 12.82
CA PHE A 77 -3.18 -3.98 12.53
C PHE A 77 -4.09 -3.09 13.39
N PHE A 78 -3.90 -3.11 14.71
CA PHE A 78 -4.78 -2.39 15.64
C PHE A 78 -4.62 -0.87 15.61
N ILE A 79 -3.44 -0.38 15.22
CA ILE A 79 -3.12 1.05 15.31
C ILE A 79 -3.37 1.77 13.99
N PHE A 80 -3.06 1.14 12.85
CA PHE A 80 -3.23 1.78 11.53
C PHE A 80 -4.47 1.24 10.79
N TRP A 81 -4.57 -0.08 10.63
CA TRP A 81 -5.58 -0.68 9.78
C TRP A 81 -6.98 -0.65 10.38
N LEU A 82 -7.13 -0.97 11.66
CA LEU A 82 -8.42 -0.99 12.34
C LEU A 82 -9.09 0.41 12.36
N PRO A 83 -8.38 1.50 12.71
CA PRO A 83 -8.94 2.86 12.61
C PRO A 83 -9.27 3.27 11.18
N MET A 84 -8.49 2.85 10.18
CA MET A 84 -8.80 3.09 8.77
C MET A 84 -10.09 2.42 8.32
N ILE A 85 -10.27 1.15 8.67
CA ILE A 85 -11.49 0.40 8.36
C ILE A 85 -12.70 1.03 9.06
N PHE A 86 -12.55 1.38 10.34
CA PHE A 86 -13.61 2.02 11.12
C PHE A 86 -13.98 3.38 10.54
N LEU A 87 -13.00 4.22 10.23
CA LEU A 87 -13.22 5.55 9.64
C LEU A 87 -13.98 5.44 8.33
N CYS A 88 -13.48 4.63 7.40
CA CYS A 88 -14.11 4.48 6.08
C CYS A 88 -15.53 3.93 6.21
N SER A 89 -15.76 2.95 7.09
CA SER A 89 -17.09 2.38 7.34
C SER A 89 -18.06 3.40 7.95
N ALA A 90 -17.61 4.22 8.91
CA ALA A 90 -18.44 5.22 9.57
C ALA A 90 -18.79 6.41 8.66
N VAL A 91 -17.90 6.77 7.74
CA VAL A 91 -18.13 7.82 6.74
C VAL A 91 -19.05 7.30 5.63
N SER A 92 -18.83 6.09 5.13
CA SER A 92 -19.56 5.56 3.97
C SER A 92 -20.97 5.06 4.29
N MET A 93 -21.23 4.62 5.53
CA MET A 93 -22.46 3.87 5.87
C MET A 93 -23.75 4.60 5.53
N ARG A 94 -23.75 5.93 5.59
CA ARG A 94 -24.95 6.76 5.41
C ARG A 94 -25.17 7.23 3.97
N LEU A 95 -24.16 7.14 3.10
CA LEU A 95 -24.15 7.80 1.80
C LEU A 95 -25.40 7.50 0.96
N VAL A 96 -25.84 6.24 0.91
CA VAL A 96 -27.07 5.85 0.17
C VAL A 96 -28.10 5.19 1.09
N ALA A 97 -27.66 4.44 2.11
CA ALA A 97 -28.55 3.73 3.02
C ALA A 97 -29.49 4.69 3.78
N GLU A 98 -29.05 5.91 4.10
CA GLU A 98 -29.88 6.89 4.80
C GLU A 98 -31.01 7.41 3.92
N GLU A 99 -30.71 7.84 2.70
CA GLU A 99 -31.71 8.30 1.73
C GLU A 99 -32.72 7.19 1.39
N ARG A 100 -32.24 5.93 1.32
CA ARG A 100 -33.12 4.78 1.11
C ARG A 100 -34.01 4.50 2.32
N LYS A 101 -33.50 4.65 3.54
CA LYS A 101 -34.27 4.48 4.78
C LYS A 101 -35.32 5.58 4.96
N GLN A 102 -34.98 6.82 4.59
CA GLN A 102 -35.87 7.99 4.69
C GLN A 102 -36.86 8.12 3.53
N GLY A 103 -36.75 7.28 2.49
CA GLY A 103 -37.60 7.37 1.29
C GLY A 103 -37.25 8.53 0.35
N THR A 104 -36.22 9.30 0.64
CA THR A 104 -35.79 10.45 -0.16
C THR A 104 -34.99 10.05 -1.41
N LEU A 105 -34.55 8.79 -1.48
CA LEU A 105 -33.86 8.26 -2.67
C LEU A 105 -34.73 8.32 -3.93
N GLU A 106 -36.05 8.14 -3.83
CA GLU A 106 -36.97 8.22 -4.98
C GLU A 106 -37.08 9.66 -5.52
N ALA A 107 -37.13 10.63 -4.61
CA ALA A 107 -37.08 12.04 -4.98
C ALA A 107 -35.74 12.42 -5.64
N LEU A 108 -34.63 11.84 -5.17
CA LEU A 108 -33.31 12.08 -5.76
C LEU A 108 -33.18 11.46 -7.17
N LEU A 109 -33.74 10.27 -7.38
CA LEU A 109 -33.72 9.58 -8.68
C LEU A 109 -34.70 10.16 -9.70
N THR A 110 -35.67 10.95 -9.26
CA THR A 110 -36.61 11.69 -10.14
C THR A 110 -36.13 13.10 -10.48
N ALA A 111 -35.14 13.62 -9.76
CA ALA A 111 -34.44 14.84 -10.13
C ALA A 111 -33.73 14.67 -11.50
N PRO A 112 -33.46 15.77 -12.23
CA PRO A 112 -32.75 15.72 -13.52
C PRO A 112 -31.25 15.46 -13.36
N LEU A 113 -30.89 14.46 -12.55
CA LEU A 113 -29.53 14.05 -12.23
C LEU A 113 -29.34 12.60 -12.64
N SER A 114 -28.20 12.31 -13.27
CA SER A 114 -27.87 10.94 -13.61
C SER A 114 -27.51 10.11 -12.35
N PRO A 115 -27.80 8.80 -12.32
CA PRO A 115 -27.34 7.94 -11.22
C PRO A 115 -25.82 7.97 -11.02
N SER A 116 -25.04 8.11 -12.11
CA SER A 116 -23.59 8.25 -12.03
C SER A 116 -23.15 9.56 -11.35
N SER A 117 -23.79 10.69 -11.66
CA SER A 117 -23.50 11.96 -10.97
C SER A 117 -23.82 11.90 -9.48
N ILE A 118 -24.86 11.17 -9.09
CA ILE A 118 -25.22 10.97 -7.68
C ILE A 118 -24.14 10.19 -6.94
N ILE A 119 -23.76 9.02 -7.47
CA ILE A 119 -22.74 8.15 -6.86
C ILE A 119 -21.37 8.84 -6.81
N LEU A 120 -20.94 9.47 -7.90
CA LEU A 120 -19.65 10.17 -7.94
C LEU A 120 -19.64 11.41 -7.04
N GLY A 121 -20.74 12.14 -6.97
CA GLY A 121 -20.86 13.28 -6.04
C GLY A 121 -20.75 12.83 -4.59
N LYS A 122 -21.45 11.76 -4.21
CA LYS A 122 -21.39 11.19 -2.86
C LYS A 122 -20.00 10.66 -2.52
N PHE A 123 -19.37 9.94 -3.45
CA PHE A 123 -18.00 9.48 -3.30
C PHE A 123 -17.03 10.64 -3.11
N ALA A 124 -17.10 11.67 -3.97
CA ALA A 124 -16.23 12.83 -3.89
C ALA A 124 -16.41 13.61 -2.58
N GLY A 125 -17.64 13.83 -2.13
CA GLY A 125 -17.90 14.48 -0.83
C GLY A 125 -17.34 13.68 0.35
N ALA A 126 -17.55 12.36 0.37
CA ALA A 126 -16.99 11.47 1.38
C ALA A 126 -15.46 11.42 1.35
N TYR A 127 -14.88 11.37 0.15
CA TYR A 127 -13.43 11.34 -0.05
C TYR A 127 -12.79 12.65 0.40
N LEU A 128 -13.35 13.80 0.02
CA LEU A 128 -12.87 15.11 0.48
C LEU A 128 -12.93 15.25 2.00
N PHE A 129 -14.00 14.74 2.64
CA PHE A 129 -14.07 14.70 4.10
C PHE A 129 -12.97 13.82 4.71
N TYR A 130 -12.74 12.63 4.13
CA TYR A 130 -11.64 11.76 4.53
C TYR A 130 -10.27 12.45 4.39
N LEU A 131 -10.02 13.15 3.28
CA LEU A 131 -8.79 13.94 3.10
C LEU A 131 -8.64 15.02 4.16
N ALA A 132 -9.74 15.72 4.48
CA ALA A 132 -9.74 16.76 5.49
C ALA A 132 -9.38 16.25 6.89
N LEU A 133 -9.70 14.98 7.21
CA LEU A 133 -9.29 14.35 8.47
C LEU A 133 -7.81 14.00 8.53
N TRP A 134 -7.16 13.78 7.39
CA TRP A 134 -5.72 13.53 7.33
C TRP A 134 -4.89 14.83 7.28
N LEU A 135 -5.44 15.94 6.79
CA LEU A 135 -4.69 17.21 6.70
C LEU A 135 -3.99 17.63 8.03
N PRO A 136 -4.61 17.52 9.22
CA PRO A 136 -3.96 17.90 10.47
C PRO A 136 -2.71 17.08 10.82
N THR A 137 -2.58 15.84 10.32
CA THR A 137 -1.39 15.01 10.59
C THR A 137 -0.14 15.54 9.89
N GLY A 138 -0.28 16.49 8.95
CA GLY A 138 0.85 17.25 8.40
C GLY A 138 1.64 18.03 9.46
N VAL A 139 1.02 18.38 10.59
CA VAL A 139 1.70 19.01 11.74
C VAL A 139 2.80 18.11 12.30
N PHE A 140 2.69 16.78 12.18
CA PHE A 140 3.72 15.85 12.66
C PHE A 140 5.06 16.04 11.94
N TYR A 141 5.03 16.30 10.63
CA TYR A 141 6.22 16.63 9.87
C TYR A 141 6.84 17.95 10.36
N ALA A 142 6.01 18.98 10.59
CA ALA A 142 6.46 20.26 11.10
C ALA A 142 7.12 20.12 12.49
N LEU A 143 6.53 19.33 13.39
CA LEU A 143 7.08 19.04 14.71
C LEU A 143 8.45 18.35 14.65
N LEU A 144 8.61 17.34 13.78
CA LEU A 144 9.89 16.67 13.57
C LEU A 144 10.95 17.64 13.04
N SER A 145 10.59 18.42 12.00
CA SER A 145 11.50 19.40 11.40
C SER A 145 11.94 20.50 12.39
N GLY A 146 11.05 20.90 13.30
CA GLY A 146 11.36 21.89 14.34
C GLY A 146 12.24 21.33 15.48
N ALA A 147 12.29 20.01 15.65
CA ALA A 147 13.12 19.33 16.64
C ALA A 147 14.56 19.04 16.16
N ALA A 148 15.01 19.71 15.09
CA ALA A 148 16.29 19.48 14.42
C ALA A 148 16.50 18.06 13.88
N VAL A 149 15.41 17.30 13.70
CA VAL A 149 15.38 16.05 12.94
C VAL A 149 14.91 16.40 11.53
N THR A 150 15.66 16.06 10.48
CA THR A 150 15.18 16.22 9.10
C THR A 150 14.60 14.90 8.60
N PRO A 151 13.29 14.65 8.74
CA PRO A 151 12.68 13.43 8.23
C PRO A 151 12.76 13.39 6.70
N GLU A 152 12.97 12.20 6.14
CA GLU A 152 12.99 12.02 4.70
C GLU A 152 11.58 12.20 4.11
N LEU A 153 11.45 13.18 3.20
CA LEU A 153 10.18 13.50 2.55
C LEU A 153 9.66 12.38 1.66
N GLY A 154 10.55 11.58 1.07
CA GLY A 154 10.20 10.48 0.16
C GLY A 154 9.26 9.46 0.79
N PRO A 155 9.72 8.69 1.81
CA PRO A 155 8.91 7.72 2.54
C PRO A 155 7.63 8.29 3.15
N ILE A 156 7.65 9.55 3.59
CA ILE A 156 6.46 10.24 4.11
C ILE A 156 5.44 10.45 3.00
N ALA A 157 5.84 11.06 1.89
CA ALA A 157 4.94 11.38 0.78
C ALA A 157 4.35 10.11 0.14
N SER A 158 5.16 9.07 -0.06
CA SER A 158 4.70 7.79 -0.59
C SER A 158 3.79 7.05 0.40
N GLY A 159 4.07 7.11 1.71
CA GLY A 159 3.17 6.57 2.73
C GLY A 159 1.79 7.24 2.71
N TYR A 160 1.75 8.58 2.62
CA TYR A 160 0.48 9.30 2.42
C TYR A 160 -0.20 8.96 1.08
N LEU A 161 0.55 8.78 -0.01
CA LEU A 161 -0.03 8.29 -1.27
C LEU A 161 -0.73 6.93 -1.07
N GLY A 162 -0.13 6.02 -0.32
CA GLY A 162 -0.75 4.75 0.05
C GLY A 162 -2.06 4.97 0.80
N VAL A 163 -2.06 5.85 1.80
CA VAL A 163 -3.26 6.19 2.59
C VAL A 163 -4.37 6.73 1.68
N LEU A 164 -4.05 7.60 0.74
CA LEU A 164 -5.00 8.15 -0.24
C LEU A 164 -5.64 7.06 -1.11
N LEU A 165 -4.84 6.09 -1.58
CA LEU A 165 -5.30 4.97 -2.43
C LEU A 165 -6.16 3.97 -1.65
N VAL A 166 -5.74 3.60 -0.42
CA VAL A 166 -6.51 2.71 0.47
C VAL A 166 -7.82 3.37 0.87
N GLY A 167 -7.79 4.64 1.27
CA GLY A 167 -8.99 5.40 1.63
C GLY A 167 -9.99 5.46 0.47
N ALA A 168 -9.52 5.71 -0.75
CA ALA A 168 -10.38 5.72 -1.93
C ALA A 168 -11.05 4.37 -2.16
N SER A 169 -10.28 3.28 -2.06
CA SER A 169 -10.79 1.91 -2.27
C SER A 169 -11.79 1.50 -1.19
N PHE A 170 -11.47 1.75 0.08
CA PHE A 170 -12.36 1.43 1.20
C PHE A 170 -13.65 2.25 1.20
N LEU A 171 -13.59 3.54 0.83
CA LEU A 171 -14.79 4.35 0.64
C LEU A 171 -15.63 3.90 -0.55
N ALA A 172 -15.02 3.43 -1.65
CA ALA A 172 -15.75 2.87 -2.77
C ALA A 172 -16.46 1.55 -2.40
N ILE A 173 -15.79 0.66 -1.64
CA ILE A 173 -16.40 -0.54 -1.04
C ILE A 173 -17.59 -0.12 -0.17
N GLY A 174 -17.39 0.87 0.69
CA GLY A 174 -18.42 1.31 1.61
C GLY A 174 -19.62 1.97 0.95
N LEU A 175 -19.41 2.72 -0.13
CA LEU A 175 -20.48 3.31 -0.92
C LEU A 175 -21.32 2.23 -1.62
N LEU A 176 -20.66 1.21 -2.18
CA LEU A 176 -21.36 0.05 -2.75
C LEU A 176 -22.16 -0.70 -1.68
N ALA A 177 -21.57 -0.95 -0.51
CA ALA A 177 -22.27 -1.58 0.61
C ALA A 177 -23.49 -0.76 1.07
N SER A 178 -23.35 0.57 1.17
CA SER A 178 -24.45 1.49 1.48
C SER A 178 -25.55 1.48 0.41
N ALA A 179 -25.20 1.27 -0.87
CA ALA A 179 -26.17 1.15 -1.95
C ALA A 179 -26.92 -0.19 -1.96
N LEU A 180 -26.32 -1.26 -1.42
CA LEU A 180 -26.92 -2.59 -1.35
C LEU A 180 -27.89 -2.73 -0.17
N VAL A 181 -27.62 -2.06 0.95
CA VAL A 181 -28.33 -2.28 2.21
C VAL A 181 -29.23 -1.09 2.58
N ARG A 182 -30.33 -1.34 3.32
CA ARG A 182 -31.26 -0.28 3.79
C ARG A 182 -30.89 0.29 5.16
N ASN A 183 -30.18 -0.48 5.99
CA ASN A 183 -29.80 -0.09 7.35
C ASN A 183 -28.34 0.39 7.37
N GLN A 184 -28.10 1.60 7.91
CA GLN A 184 -26.77 2.18 8.09
C GLN A 184 -25.82 1.24 8.85
N LEU A 185 -26.28 0.62 9.93
CA LEU A 185 -25.43 -0.27 10.73
C LEU A 185 -24.98 -1.49 9.90
N ALA A 186 -25.89 -2.06 9.12
CA ALA A 186 -25.57 -3.20 8.27
C ALA A 186 -24.66 -2.80 7.09
N ALA A 187 -24.81 -1.59 6.55
CA ALA A 187 -23.87 -1.03 5.57
C ALA A 187 -22.46 -0.86 6.15
N ALA A 188 -22.36 -0.31 7.37
CA ALA A 188 -21.09 -0.15 8.09
C ALA A 188 -20.41 -1.51 8.34
N LEU A 189 -21.15 -2.49 8.85
CA LEU A 189 -20.64 -3.84 9.12
C LEU A 189 -20.17 -4.54 7.85
N THR A 190 -20.95 -4.45 6.76
CA THR A 190 -20.57 -5.02 5.46
C THR A 190 -19.26 -4.40 4.97
N THR A 191 -19.14 -3.06 5.06
CA THR A 191 -17.91 -2.34 4.70
C THR A 191 -16.73 -2.84 5.53
N ALA A 192 -16.88 -2.88 6.86
CA ALA A 192 -15.81 -3.27 7.77
C ALA A 192 -15.33 -4.71 7.52
N VAL A 193 -16.26 -5.65 7.35
CA VAL A 193 -15.96 -7.05 7.05
C VAL A 193 -15.26 -7.19 5.70
N THR A 194 -15.78 -6.56 4.65
CA THR A 194 -15.16 -6.63 3.32
C THR A 194 -13.75 -6.03 3.31
N CYS A 195 -13.55 -4.86 3.91
CA CYS A 195 -12.21 -4.25 4.01
C CYS A 195 -11.24 -5.11 4.83
N THR A 196 -11.72 -5.74 5.92
CA THR A 196 -10.91 -6.65 6.73
C THR A 196 -10.50 -7.89 5.93
N ILE A 197 -11.42 -8.51 5.20
CA ILE A 197 -11.12 -9.68 4.36
C ILE A 197 -10.07 -9.31 3.29
N THR A 198 -10.26 -8.18 2.60
CA THR A 198 -9.31 -7.70 1.58
C THR A 198 -7.92 -7.47 2.17
N LEU A 199 -7.84 -6.93 3.37
CA LEU A 199 -6.57 -6.72 4.08
C LEU A 199 -5.90 -8.05 4.46
N LEU A 200 -6.66 -8.97 5.07
CA LEU A 200 -6.13 -10.23 5.57
C LEU A 200 -5.79 -11.23 4.45
N ALA A 201 -6.34 -11.06 3.25
CA ALA A 201 -6.00 -11.87 2.08
C ALA A 201 -4.48 -11.87 1.79
N GLY A 202 -3.78 -10.77 2.06
CA GLY A 202 -2.33 -10.65 1.91
C GLY A 202 -1.52 -11.55 2.86
N LEU A 203 -2.10 -11.98 3.99
CA LEU A 203 -1.45 -12.88 4.94
C LEU A 203 -1.51 -14.35 4.51
N LEU A 204 -2.40 -14.68 3.57
CA LEU A 204 -2.60 -16.05 3.10
C LEU A 204 -1.62 -16.44 1.99
N VAL A 205 -0.78 -15.52 1.50
CA VAL A 205 0.16 -15.76 0.40
C VAL A 205 1.03 -16.99 0.66
N ASP A 206 1.61 -17.09 1.86
CA ASP A 206 2.52 -18.19 2.24
C ASP A 206 1.77 -19.52 2.52
N GLN A 207 0.44 -19.47 2.64
CA GLN A 207 -0.41 -20.64 2.93
C GLN A 207 -1.00 -21.28 1.66
N VAL A 208 -0.77 -20.68 0.50
CA VAL A 208 -1.33 -21.11 -0.78
C VAL A 208 -0.30 -21.91 -1.56
N GLU A 209 -0.59 -23.18 -1.82
CA GLU A 209 0.29 -24.07 -2.59
C GLU A 209 0.37 -23.68 -4.07
N SER A 210 -0.71 -23.14 -4.64
CA SER A 210 -0.77 -22.74 -6.04
C SER A 210 0.03 -21.46 -6.29
N THR A 211 1.11 -21.58 -7.06
CA THR A 211 1.99 -20.46 -7.40
C THR A 211 1.25 -19.29 -8.07
N GLN A 212 0.26 -19.58 -8.92
CA GLN A 212 -0.52 -18.54 -9.61
C GLN A 212 -1.40 -17.74 -8.64
N VAL A 213 -2.03 -18.44 -7.69
CA VAL A 213 -2.91 -17.81 -6.69
C VAL A 213 -2.08 -17.02 -5.68
N ALA A 214 -0.93 -17.56 -5.25
CA ALA A 214 0.00 -16.84 -4.37
C ALA A 214 0.51 -15.55 -5.03
N GLN A 215 0.88 -15.59 -6.32
CA GLN A 215 1.27 -14.39 -7.08
C GLN A 215 0.14 -13.36 -7.17
N ALA A 216 -1.08 -13.81 -7.46
CA ALA A 216 -2.25 -12.93 -7.52
C ALA A 216 -2.53 -12.26 -6.16
N LEU A 217 -2.48 -13.03 -5.06
CA LEU A 217 -2.66 -12.50 -3.71
C LEU A 217 -1.58 -11.47 -3.36
N GLN A 218 -0.32 -11.78 -3.67
CA GLN A 218 0.79 -10.85 -3.45
C GLN A 218 0.61 -9.54 -4.23
N TRP A 219 0.19 -9.62 -5.49
CA TRP A 219 -0.10 -8.45 -6.36
C TRP A 219 -1.27 -7.60 -5.89
N THR A 220 -2.15 -8.13 -5.06
CA THR A 220 -3.31 -7.41 -4.49
C THR A 220 -3.13 -7.05 -3.01
N SER A 221 -1.99 -7.40 -2.41
CA SER A 221 -1.79 -7.30 -0.97
C SER A 221 -1.63 -5.84 -0.53
N LEU A 222 -2.61 -5.35 0.23
CA LEU A 222 -2.57 -4.03 0.86
C LEU A 222 -1.42 -3.88 1.86
N LEU A 223 -1.02 -4.99 2.49
CA LEU A 223 0.10 -5.02 3.43
C LEU A 223 1.42 -4.78 2.71
N VAL A 224 1.65 -5.47 1.59
CA VAL A 224 2.87 -5.30 0.77
C VAL A 224 2.91 -3.90 0.20
N MET A 225 1.79 -3.41 -0.34
CA MET A 225 1.70 -2.05 -0.86
C MET A 225 2.10 -1.01 0.19
N MET A 226 1.55 -1.11 1.41
CA MET A 226 1.88 -0.15 2.46
C MET A 226 3.32 -0.26 2.93
N GLN A 227 3.87 -1.47 3.00
CA GLN A 227 5.29 -1.66 3.37
C GLN A 227 6.23 -1.01 2.36
N GLU A 228 5.98 -1.19 1.06
CA GLU A 228 6.77 -0.59 -0.02
C GLU A 228 6.62 0.94 -0.04
N LEU A 229 5.39 1.44 0.00
CA LEU A 229 5.13 2.87 0.00
C LEU A 229 5.69 3.54 1.26
N ALA A 230 5.61 2.91 2.42
CA ALA A 230 6.21 3.44 3.64
C ALA A 230 7.75 3.42 3.64
N GLN A 231 8.39 2.69 2.72
CA GLN A 231 9.83 2.74 2.48
C GLN A 231 10.26 3.82 1.48
N GLY A 232 9.33 4.49 0.80
CA GLY A 232 9.67 5.39 -0.30
C GLY A 232 9.64 4.71 -1.68
N ILE A 233 9.11 3.50 -1.78
CA ILE A 233 9.11 2.72 -3.02
C ILE A 233 7.73 2.86 -3.67
N VAL A 234 7.69 3.64 -4.74
CA VAL A 234 6.45 3.95 -5.46
C VAL A 234 6.43 3.15 -6.75
N ASP A 235 5.65 2.07 -6.74
CA ASP A 235 5.35 1.29 -7.93
C ASP A 235 4.01 1.75 -8.53
N ALA A 236 3.99 2.04 -9.83
CA ALA A 236 2.81 2.57 -10.50
C ALA A 236 1.65 1.55 -10.52
N HIS A 237 1.93 0.25 -10.44
CA HIS A 237 0.88 -0.77 -10.45
C HIS A 237 -0.10 -0.60 -9.28
N TRP A 238 0.36 -0.13 -8.12
CA TRP A 238 -0.50 0.11 -6.96
C TRP A 238 -1.57 1.17 -7.24
N ILE A 239 -1.16 2.26 -7.89
CA ILE A 239 -2.04 3.36 -8.31
C ILE A 239 -3.06 2.82 -9.31
N TYR A 240 -2.60 2.13 -10.36
CA TYR A 240 -3.48 1.57 -11.38
C TYR A 240 -4.49 0.60 -10.79
N LEU A 241 -4.06 -0.33 -9.93
CA LEU A 241 -4.92 -1.32 -9.28
C LEU A 241 -6.00 -0.66 -8.41
N HIS A 242 -5.65 0.34 -7.60
CA HIS A 242 -6.62 0.96 -6.70
C HIS A 242 -7.60 1.87 -7.46
N VAL A 243 -7.13 2.61 -8.46
CA VAL A 243 -8.00 3.40 -9.35
C VAL A 243 -8.97 2.47 -10.10
N ALA A 244 -8.46 1.36 -10.61
CA ALA A 244 -9.22 0.28 -11.23
C ALA A 244 -10.35 -0.24 -10.33
N VAL A 245 -10.00 -0.62 -9.10
CA VAL A 245 -10.96 -1.11 -8.09
C VAL A 245 -12.02 -0.06 -7.79
N VAL A 246 -11.62 1.19 -7.57
CA VAL A 246 -12.56 2.30 -7.33
C VAL A 246 -13.54 2.45 -8.49
N VAL A 247 -13.06 2.50 -9.74
CA VAL A 247 -13.91 2.66 -10.93
C VAL A 247 -14.92 1.51 -11.07
N VAL A 248 -14.50 0.26 -10.85
CA VAL A 248 -15.37 -0.91 -10.90
C VAL A 248 -16.43 -0.86 -9.80
N LEU A 249 -16.04 -0.57 -8.56
CA LEU A 249 -16.95 -0.52 -7.42
C LEU A 249 -17.98 0.62 -7.52
N LEU A 250 -17.55 1.80 -7.99
CA LEU A 250 -18.46 2.92 -8.23
C LEU A 250 -19.43 2.62 -9.37
N SER A 251 -18.96 1.99 -10.44
CA SER A 251 -19.84 1.54 -11.54
C SER A 251 -20.85 0.51 -11.06
N ALA A 252 -20.44 -0.40 -10.17
CA ALA A 252 -21.34 -1.37 -9.55
C ALA A 252 -22.40 -0.67 -8.69
N ALA A 253 -22.01 0.36 -7.92
CA ALA A 253 -22.95 1.15 -7.14
C ALA A 253 -23.97 1.86 -8.05
N VAL A 254 -23.53 2.42 -9.18
CA VAL A 254 -24.44 3.01 -10.19
C VAL A 254 -25.44 1.97 -10.73
N ALA A 255 -24.97 0.76 -11.04
CA ALA A 255 -25.82 -0.32 -11.52
C ALA A 255 -26.89 -0.74 -10.48
N VAL A 256 -26.53 -0.76 -9.19
CA VAL A 256 -27.44 -1.07 -8.08
C VAL A 256 -28.58 -0.05 -7.98
N LEU A 257 -28.32 1.23 -8.28
CA LEU A 257 -29.34 2.29 -8.26
C LEU A 257 -30.31 2.24 -9.46
N ASN A 258 -29.93 1.58 -10.57
CA ASN A 258 -30.77 1.48 -11.77
C ASN A 258 -31.13 0.03 -12.15
N PRO A 259 -32.03 -0.63 -11.40
CA PRO A 259 -32.35 -2.04 -11.60
C PRO A 259 -33.17 -2.34 -12.87
N ARG A 260 -33.54 -1.33 -13.68
CA ARG A 260 -34.29 -1.54 -14.93
C ARG A 260 -33.42 -2.04 -16.09
N ARG A 261 -32.11 -1.82 -16.02
CA ARG A 261 -31.13 -2.16 -17.07
C ARG A 261 -30.10 -3.20 -16.59
N ARG A 262 -30.55 -4.22 -15.85
CA ARG A 262 -29.66 -5.21 -15.20
C ARG A 262 -28.71 -5.89 -16.17
N LEU A 263 -29.19 -6.32 -17.35
CA LEU A 263 -28.36 -7.02 -18.33
C LEU A 263 -27.30 -6.09 -18.95
N GLU A 264 -27.70 -4.88 -19.36
CA GLU A 264 -26.78 -3.87 -19.88
C GLU A 264 -25.71 -3.51 -18.84
N HIS A 265 -26.12 -3.27 -17.60
CA HIS A 265 -25.19 -2.94 -16.52
C HIS A 265 -24.27 -4.11 -16.15
N ALA A 266 -24.78 -5.34 -16.12
CA ALA A 266 -23.96 -6.53 -15.88
C ALA A 266 -22.92 -6.71 -17.00
N LEU A 267 -23.31 -6.51 -18.25
CA LEU A 267 -22.39 -6.59 -19.40
C LEU A 267 -21.37 -5.45 -19.38
N GLN A 268 -21.80 -4.22 -19.08
CA GLN A 268 -20.90 -3.07 -18.88
C GLN A 268 -19.89 -3.32 -17.76
N LEU A 269 -20.33 -3.86 -16.62
CA LEU A 269 -19.45 -4.18 -15.50
C LEU A 269 -18.47 -5.30 -15.85
N ALA A 270 -18.93 -6.35 -16.55
CA ALA A 270 -18.06 -7.42 -17.02
C ALA A 270 -17.00 -6.89 -17.97
N LEU A 271 -17.40 -6.11 -18.99
CA LEU A 271 -16.47 -5.49 -19.94
C LEU A 271 -15.50 -4.51 -19.26
N LEU A 272 -16.00 -3.70 -18.33
CA LEU A 272 -15.16 -2.76 -17.56
C LEU A 272 -14.15 -3.51 -16.71
N THR A 273 -14.57 -4.57 -16.01
CA THR A 273 -13.67 -5.39 -15.18
C THR A 273 -12.62 -6.07 -16.04
N ILE A 274 -12.99 -6.60 -17.20
CA ILE A 274 -12.06 -7.20 -18.16
C ILE A 274 -11.07 -6.15 -18.67
N PHE A 275 -11.55 -4.98 -19.09
CA PHE A 275 -10.71 -3.89 -19.59
C PHE A 275 -9.73 -3.42 -18.52
N VAL A 276 -10.23 -3.19 -17.31
CA VAL A 276 -9.46 -2.77 -16.14
C VAL A 276 -8.41 -3.82 -15.77
N PHE A 277 -8.77 -5.10 -15.80
CA PHE A 277 -7.84 -6.20 -15.56
C PHE A 277 -6.71 -6.21 -16.60
N HIS A 278 -7.03 -6.09 -17.89
CA HIS A 278 -6.02 -6.05 -18.95
C HIS A 278 -5.16 -4.79 -18.86
N ALA A 279 -5.75 -3.64 -18.53
CA ALA A 279 -5.03 -2.40 -18.31
C ALA A 279 -4.08 -2.52 -17.11
N ALA A 280 -4.50 -3.17 -16.02
CA ALA A 280 -3.66 -3.42 -14.86
C ALA A 280 -2.50 -4.37 -15.17
N VAL A 281 -2.74 -5.45 -15.93
CA VAL A 281 -1.68 -6.37 -16.40
C VAL A 281 -0.71 -5.67 -17.36
N PHE A 282 -1.23 -4.83 -18.26
CA PHE A 282 -0.39 -4.05 -19.16
C PHE A 282 0.47 -3.04 -18.39
N ALA A 283 -0.14 -2.33 -17.44
CA ALA A 283 0.54 -1.37 -16.59
C ALA A 283 1.59 -2.04 -15.71
N SER A 284 1.31 -3.22 -15.15
CA SER A 284 2.28 -3.95 -14.32
C SER A 284 3.50 -4.41 -15.11
N ARG A 285 3.33 -4.83 -16.37
CA ARG A 285 4.44 -5.19 -17.27
C ARG A 285 5.34 -4.01 -17.64
N HIS A 286 4.80 -2.80 -17.63
CA HIS A 286 5.54 -1.58 -17.98
C HIS A 286 5.79 -0.68 -16.77
N SER A 287 5.52 -1.18 -15.56
CA SER A 287 5.58 -0.38 -14.35
C SER A 287 7.04 -0.15 -13.98
N ARG A 288 7.41 1.11 -13.83
CA ARG A 288 8.71 1.50 -13.31
C ARG A 288 8.58 1.66 -11.80
N ARG A 289 9.33 0.86 -11.04
CA ARG A 289 9.50 1.06 -9.59
C ARG A 289 10.32 2.32 -9.36
N ALA A 290 9.66 3.39 -8.92
CA ALA A 290 10.32 4.64 -8.58
C ALA A 290 10.81 4.59 -7.12
N ASP A 291 12.07 4.96 -6.92
CA ASP A 291 12.64 5.17 -5.59
C ASP A 291 12.50 6.66 -5.23
N TRP A 292 11.76 6.99 -4.18
CA TRP A 292 11.58 8.37 -3.72
C TRP A 292 12.46 8.70 -2.51
N THR A 293 13.28 7.76 -2.03
CA THR A 293 14.24 8.03 -0.95
C THR A 293 15.25 9.10 -1.39
N ALA A 294 15.69 9.94 -0.43
CA ALA A 294 16.61 11.04 -0.73
C ALA A 294 17.97 10.54 -1.24
N GLY A 295 18.44 9.41 -0.69
CA GLY A 295 19.70 8.76 -1.07
C GLY A 295 19.59 7.77 -2.22
N ARG A 296 18.41 7.60 -2.86
CA ARG A 296 18.19 6.55 -3.87
C ARG A 296 18.62 5.17 -3.36
N VAL A 297 18.32 4.90 -2.09
CA VAL A 297 18.84 3.77 -1.30
C VAL A 297 18.54 2.42 -1.97
N TYR A 298 17.45 2.33 -2.71
CA TYR A 298 17.01 1.09 -3.37
C TYR A 298 17.32 1.08 -4.86
N THR A 299 17.93 2.13 -5.42
CA THR A 299 18.26 2.19 -6.86
C THR A 299 19.51 1.35 -7.14
N LEU A 300 19.45 0.48 -8.15
CA LEU A 300 20.59 -0.35 -8.53
C LEU A 300 21.70 0.50 -9.16
N SER A 301 22.95 0.29 -8.72
CA SER A 301 24.13 0.91 -9.33
C SER A 301 24.30 0.47 -10.79
N GLU A 302 24.97 1.29 -11.60
CA GLU A 302 25.31 0.94 -13.00
C GLU A 302 26.10 -0.37 -13.07
N ARG A 303 27.00 -0.58 -12.11
CA ARG A 303 27.79 -1.82 -12.00
C ARG A 303 26.91 -3.05 -11.74
N ALA A 304 25.93 -2.97 -10.85
CA ALA A 304 25.00 -4.06 -10.62
C ALA A 304 24.16 -4.35 -11.86
N GLN A 305 23.71 -3.32 -12.59
CA GLN A 305 22.98 -3.47 -13.85
C GLN A 305 23.84 -4.16 -14.92
N ASP A 306 25.11 -3.80 -15.05
CA ASP A 306 26.06 -4.43 -15.99
C ASP A 306 26.29 -5.91 -15.65
N VAL A 307 26.46 -6.24 -14.36
CA VAL A 307 26.62 -7.63 -13.91
C VAL A 307 25.36 -8.46 -14.18
N LEU A 308 24.19 -7.91 -13.89
CA LEU A 308 22.91 -8.58 -14.14
C LEU A 308 22.64 -8.74 -15.65
N GLY A 309 23.00 -7.76 -16.47
CA GLY A 309 22.92 -7.82 -17.93
C GLY A 309 23.91 -8.79 -18.56
N ALA A 310 25.03 -9.08 -17.89
CA ALA A 310 26.03 -10.05 -18.32
C ALA A 310 25.70 -11.51 -17.93
N LEU A 311 24.61 -11.77 -17.21
CA LEU A 311 24.21 -13.13 -16.81
C LEU A 311 23.79 -13.95 -18.03
N LYS A 312 24.58 -14.98 -18.35
CA LYS A 312 24.35 -15.87 -19.51
C LYS A 312 23.44 -17.07 -19.22
N GLY A 313 22.97 -17.24 -17.98
CA GLY A 313 22.15 -18.36 -17.56
C GLY A 313 21.48 -18.14 -16.20
N PRO A 314 20.54 -19.01 -15.79
CA PRO A 314 19.77 -18.84 -14.56
C PRO A 314 20.64 -19.05 -13.31
N VAL A 315 20.63 -18.05 -12.43
CA VAL A 315 21.34 -18.01 -11.13
C VAL A 315 20.32 -18.09 -9.99
N ASP A 316 20.50 -19.05 -9.08
CA ASP A 316 19.64 -19.26 -7.92
C ASP A 316 20.25 -18.61 -6.65
N VAL A 317 19.68 -17.51 -6.17
CA VAL A 317 20.12 -16.86 -4.93
C VAL A 317 19.24 -17.35 -3.77
N ILE A 318 19.83 -17.91 -2.71
CA ILE A 318 19.06 -18.45 -1.58
C ILE A 318 19.48 -17.75 -0.29
N VAL A 319 18.69 -16.76 0.10
CA VAL A 319 19.04 -15.86 1.20
C VAL A 319 18.44 -16.35 2.50
N ILE A 320 19.29 -16.52 3.53
CA ILE A 320 18.87 -16.91 4.86
C ILE A 320 19.03 -15.73 5.81
N VAL A 321 17.92 -15.04 6.06
CA VAL A 321 17.92 -13.94 7.03
C VAL A 321 16.95 -14.30 8.15
N PRO A 322 17.42 -14.40 9.41
CA PRO A 322 16.53 -14.64 10.53
C PRO A 322 15.56 -13.47 10.67
N SER A 323 14.28 -13.78 10.91
CA SER A 323 13.24 -12.76 11.10
C SER A 323 13.47 -11.92 12.36
N THR A 324 14.18 -12.51 13.34
CA THR A 324 14.57 -11.83 14.57
C THR A 324 16.06 -11.96 14.89
N ILE A 325 16.63 -10.94 15.54
CA ILE A 325 17.99 -10.95 16.09
C ILE A 325 17.89 -10.83 17.61
N GLY A 326 18.77 -11.53 18.34
CA GLY A 326 19.08 -11.29 19.75
C GLY A 326 17.88 -11.02 20.67
N GLY A 327 17.19 -12.07 21.12
CA GLY A 327 16.08 -11.95 22.08
C GLY A 327 14.72 -11.60 21.47
N GLY A 328 14.49 -11.94 20.20
CA GLY A 328 13.19 -11.81 19.52
C GLY A 328 12.90 -10.44 18.91
N ARG A 329 13.93 -9.60 18.70
CA ARG A 329 13.77 -8.28 18.06
C ARG A 329 13.68 -8.43 16.55
N PRO A 330 12.81 -7.69 15.83
CA PRO A 330 12.75 -7.74 14.38
C PRO A 330 14.10 -7.42 13.72
N ASN A 331 14.49 -8.24 12.74
CA ASN A 331 15.72 -8.01 12.00
C ASN A 331 15.53 -6.86 10.97
N PRO A 332 16.21 -5.71 11.12
CA PRO A 332 16.10 -4.57 10.20
C PRO A 332 16.57 -4.92 8.76
N LEU A 333 17.54 -5.84 8.64
CA LEU A 333 18.13 -6.22 7.36
C LEU A 333 17.23 -7.10 6.51
N ALA A 334 16.31 -7.83 7.13
CA ALA A 334 15.41 -8.72 6.41
C ALA A 334 14.55 -7.94 5.40
N GLY A 335 14.07 -6.76 5.79
CA GLY A 335 13.26 -5.90 4.91
C GLY A 335 14.08 -5.27 3.79
N GLU A 336 15.23 -4.69 4.11
CA GLU A 336 16.09 -3.99 3.14
C GLU A 336 16.71 -4.94 2.11
N LEU A 337 17.26 -6.06 2.58
CA LEU A 337 17.86 -7.06 1.70
C LEU A 337 16.81 -7.70 0.77
N ARG A 338 15.60 -7.94 1.29
CA ARG A 338 14.50 -8.48 0.49
C ARG A 338 14.17 -7.58 -0.68
N GLU A 339 14.08 -6.28 -0.44
CA GLU A 339 13.76 -5.32 -1.50
C GLU A 339 14.86 -5.21 -2.56
N VAL A 340 16.12 -5.12 -2.14
CA VAL A 340 17.27 -5.04 -3.07
C VAL A 340 17.30 -6.24 -4.00
N LEU A 341 17.12 -7.45 -3.46
CA LEU A 341 17.12 -8.67 -4.26
C LEU A 341 15.90 -8.78 -5.18
N ILE A 342 14.74 -8.28 -4.76
CA ILE A 342 13.57 -8.15 -5.65
C ILE A 342 13.90 -7.22 -6.82
N ARG A 343 14.57 -6.08 -6.58
CA ARG A 343 14.97 -5.15 -7.63
C ARG A 343 16.00 -5.73 -8.58
N MET A 344 17.01 -6.43 -8.05
CA MET A 344 17.98 -7.16 -8.89
C MET A 344 17.28 -8.21 -9.76
N ARG A 345 16.30 -8.94 -9.20
CA ARG A 345 15.49 -9.89 -9.97
C ARG A 345 14.70 -9.21 -11.07
N GLY A 346 14.14 -8.02 -10.81
CA GLY A 346 13.40 -7.24 -11.80
C GLY A 346 14.28 -6.61 -12.88
N ALA A 347 15.56 -6.33 -12.58
CA ALA A 347 16.52 -5.76 -13.53
C ALA A 347 17.26 -6.84 -14.35
N ALA A 348 17.37 -8.06 -13.84
CA ALA A 348 17.89 -9.19 -14.60
C ALA A 348 16.93 -9.56 -15.74
N SER A 349 17.47 -10.05 -16.85
CA SER A 349 16.67 -10.63 -17.95
C SER A 349 15.74 -11.74 -17.44
N ASP A 350 14.54 -11.86 -18.01
CA ASP A 350 13.48 -12.75 -17.54
C ASP A 350 13.99 -14.16 -17.20
N GLY A 351 13.92 -14.52 -15.91
CA GLY A 351 14.33 -15.83 -15.39
C GLY A 351 15.83 -16.03 -15.18
N ALA A 352 16.68 -15.03 -15.45
CA ALA A 352 18.13 -15.11 -15.24
C ALA A 352 18.53 -15.06 -13.76
N LEU A 353 17.70 -14.45 -12.89
CA LEU A 353 17.91 -14.43 -11.44
C LEU A 353 16.67 -14.95 -10.70
N ARG A 354 16.83 -16.02 -9.94
CA ARG A 354 15.78 -16.57 -9.07
C ARG A 354 16.21 -16.39 -7.62
N VAL A 355 15.47 -15.59 -6.87
CA VAL A 355 15.75 -15.34 -5.45
C VAL A 355 14.74 -16.10 -4.61
N ARG A 356 15.22 -16.88 -3.64
CA ARG A 356 14.41 -17.56 -2.62
C ARG A 356 14.86 -17.10 -1.25
N PHE A 357 13.91 -16.64 -0.44
CA PHE A 357 14.15 -16.34 0.96
C PHE A 357 13.80 -17.56 1.79
N LEU A 358 14.65 -17.88 2.76
CA LEU A 358 14.41 -18.92 3.74
C LEU A 358 14.47 -18.27 5.12
N ASP A 359 13.40 -18.38 5.89
CA ASP A 359 13.35 -17.86 7.25
C ASP A 359 13.65 -19.00 8.23
N PRO A 360 14.78 -18.99 8.96
CA PRO A 360 15.12 -20.00 9.96
C PRO A 360 14.03 -20.26 11.00
N ASP A 361 13.26 -19.23 11.35
CA ASP A 361 12.23 -19.30 12.38
C ASP A 361 10.95 -19.99 11.88
N ARG A 362 10.65 -19.85 10.58
CA ARG A 362 9.46 -20.44 9.93
C ARG A 362 9.76 -21.76 9.22
N ASP A 363 10.90 -21.84 8.54
CA ASP A 363 11.33 -22.93 7.66
C ASP A 363 12.46 -23.74 8.30
N ARG A 364 12.32 -24.09 9.58
CA ARG A 364 13.39 -24.67 10.40
C ARG A 364 14.06 -25.88 9.76
N GLN A 365 13.28 -26.82 9.23
CA GLN A 365 13.81 -28.05 8.65
C GLN A 365 14.59 -27.82 7.34
N GLN A 366 14.11 -26.92 6.47
CA GLN A 366 14.81 -26.57 5.23
C GLN A 366 16.06 -25.73 5.53
N SER A 367 15.96 -24.85 6.54
CA SER A 367 17.07 -24.00 6.97
C SER A 367 18.17 -24.83 7.59
N GLU A 368 17.86 -25.74 8.51
CA GLU A 368 18.84 -26.63 9.16
C GLU A 368 19.53 -27.56 8.16
N ALA A 369 18.78 -28.15 7.22
CA ALA A 369 19.35 -29.00 6.17
C ALA A 369 20.33 -28.21 5.27
N MET A 370 19.97 -26.97 4.95
CA MET A 370 20.81 -26.13 4.12
C MET A 370 22.03 -25.63 4.91
N ILE A 371 21.85 -25.11 6.12
CA ILE A 371 22.93 -24.72 7.04
C ILE A 371 23.97 -25.84 7.21
N ALA A 372 23.51 -27.09 7.33
CA ALA A 372 24.36 -28.27 7.42
C ALA A 372 25.14 -28.53 6.12
N ASP A 373 24.51 -28.40 4.95
CA ASP A 373 25.14 -28.52 3.63
C ASP A 373 26.23 -27.43 3.40
N PHE A 374 26.07 -26.25 4.03
CA PHE A 374 27.02 -25.14 3.96
C PHE A 374 28.10 -25.15 5.07
N GLY A 375 27.99 -26.03 6.08
CA GLY A 375 28.99 -26.24 7.13
C GLY A 375 29.14 -25.08 8.13
N LEU A 376 28.06 -24.34 8.42
CA LEU A 376 28.08 -23.14 9.28
C LEU A 376 27.79 -23.48 10.75
N GLY A 377 28.41 -22.73 11.66
CA GLY A 377 28.18 -22.86 13.11
C GLY A 377 27.05 -21.95 13.63
N GLY A 378 26.42 -22.31 14.75
CA GLY A 378 25.29 -21.57 15.33
C GLY A 378 25.55 -20.09 15.71
N ARG A 379 26.81 -19.65 15.77
CA ARG A 379 27.18 -18.23 15.97
C ARG A 379 27.13 -17.40 14.69
N GLU A 380 27.41 -17.99 13.53
CA GLU A 380 27.47 -17.28 12.24
C GLU A 380 26.07 -16.94 11.71
N LEU A 381 25.04 -17.67 12.17
CA LEU A 381 23.63 -17.40 11.87
C LEU A 381 23.05 -16.23 12.65
N ALA A 382 23.66 -15.86 13.77
CA ALA A 382 23.17 -14.78 14.63
C ALA A 382 23.30 -13.39 14.00
N ASP A 383 24.20 -13.24 13.01
CA ASP A 383 24.54 -11.96 12.38
C ASP A 383 23.95 -11.78 10.96
N GLY A 384 23.22 -12.78 10.44
CA GLY A 384 22.55 -12.75 9.13
C GLY A 384 23.43 -13.28 7.99
N VAL A 385 23.00 -14.35 7.32
CA VAL A 385 23.81 -15.04 6.30
C VAL A 385 23.14 -14.98 4.93
N VAL A 386 23.66 -14.14 4.04
CA VAL A 386 23.24 -14.14 2.64
C VAL A 386 23.97 -15.27 1.91
N MET A 387 23.25 -16.35 1.58
CA MET A 387 23.80 -17.43 0.77
C MET A 387 23.40 -17.25 -0.70
N ILE A 388 24.32 -17.54 -1.61
CA ILE A 388 24.08 -17.37 -3.05
C ILE A 388 24.50 -18.66 -3.74
N ARG A 389 23.57 -19.31 -4.44
CA ARG A 389 23.81 -20.54 -5.21
C ARG A 389 23.75 -20.26 -6.72
N ALA A 390 24.75 -19.56 -7.25
CA ALA A 390 24.84 -19.34 -8.69
C ALA A 390 25.36 -20.58 -9.44
N GLY A 391 24.66 -21.03 -10.50
CA GLY A 391 25.21 -21.92 -11.54
C GLY A 391 25.40 -21.11 -12.83
N GLN A 392 26.44 -21.26 -13.65
CA GLN A 392 27.22 -22.45 -14.04
C GLN A 392 28.51 -22.71 -13.22
N GLY A 393 28.65 -23.92 -12.66
CA GLY A 393 29.87 -24.40 -11.98
C GLY A 393 29.79 -24.46 -10.44
N VAL A 394 30.89 -24.89 -9.78
CA VAL A 394 30.98 -25.28 -8.34
C VAL A 394 31.73 -24.25 -7.48
N LYS A 395 31.91 -22.99 -7.93
CA LYS A 395 32.55 -21.97 -7.09
C LYS A 395 31.52 -21.23 -6.25
N LEU A 396 31.27 -21.78 -5.06
CA LEU A 396 30.50 -21.19 -3.97
C LEU A 396 31.15 -19.88 -3.49
N ARG A 397 30.42 -18.78 -3.57
CA ARG A 397 30.78 -17.51 -2.90
C ARG A 397 29.95 -17.40 -1.62
N LYS A 398 30.64 -17.33 -0.48
CA LYS A 398 30.06 -17.07 0.83
C LYS A 398 30.35 -15.60 1.17
N ALA A 399 29.32 -14.79 1.41
CA ALA A 399 29.49 -13.41 1.86
C ALA A 399 28.84 -13.25 3.23
N HIS A 400 29.63 -12.77 4.20
CA HIS A 400 29.14 -12.32 5.50
C HIS A 400 28.94 -10.81 5.40
N LEU A 401 27.71 -10.35 5.57
CA LEU A 401 27.38 -8.94 5.48
C LEU A 401 26.78 -8.48 6.78
N LEU A 402 27.48 -7.61 7.49
CA LEU A 402 26.89 -6.91 8.62
C LEU A 402 25.99 -5.77 8.11
N PRO A 403 25.02 -5.30 8.91
CA PRO A 403 24.19 -4.15 8.54
C PRO A 403 24.97 -2.91 8.11
N GLN A 404 26.14 -2.71 8.70
CA GLN A 404 27.08 -1.63 8.43
C GLN A 404 27.88 -1.82 7.11
N ASP A 405 27.94 -3.04 6.58
CA ASP A 405 28.62 -3.36 5.31
C ASP A 405 27.65 -3.24 4.12
N LEU A 406 26.34 -3.34 4.38
CA LEU A 406 25.27 -3.18 3.39
C LEU A 406 24.90 -1.72 3.15
N VAL A 407 25.09 -0.88 4.15
CA VAL A 407 24.65 0.52 4.16
C VAL A 407 25.75 1.36 4.78
N THR A 408 26.34 2.28 4.01
CA THR A 408 27.24 3.28 4.59
C THR A 408 26.38 4.32 5.29
N TYR A 409 26.49 4.48 6.60
CA TYR A 409 25.81 5.56 7.29
C TYR A 409 26.63 6.85 7.18
N ALA A 410 25.98 7.99 6.96
CA ALA A 410 26.67 9.27 7.11
C ALA A 410 27.23 9.37 8.54
N THR A 411 28.47 9.82 8.72
CA THR A 411 29.08 10.08 10.03
C THR A 411 29.54 11.53 10.11
N GLY A 412 29.19 12.21 11.20
CA GLY A 412 29.47 13.63 11.43
C GLY A 412 28.64 14.21 12.58
N PRO A 413 28.94 15.43 13.08
CA PRO A 413 28.19 16.06 14.18
C PRO A 413 26.69 16.21 13.88
N ASP A 414 26.31 16.35 12.61
CA ASP A 414 24.90 16.41 12.18
C ASP A 414 24.14 15.08 12.31
N VAL A 415 24.85 13.95 12.42
CA VAL A 415 24.30 12.58 12.50
C VAL A 415 23.95 12.21 13.94
N GLN A 416 24.68 12.74 14.93
CA GLN A 416 24.35 12.58 16.35
C GLN A 416 23.03 13.26 16.73
N VAL A 417 22.57 14.24 15.93
CA VAL A 417 21.32 15.00 16.15
C VAL A 417 20.16 14.43 15.34
N ASN A 418 20.42 13.88 14.14
CA ASN A 418 19.39 13.46 13.18
C ASN A 418 19.15 11.95 13.09
N GLY A 419 19.91 11.14 13.82
CA GLY A 419 19.93 9.70 13.64
C GLY A 419 20.72 9.25 12.40
N PRO A 420 21.00 7.93 12.30
CA PRO A 420 21.79 7.35 11.21
C PRO A 420 21.07 7.52 9.86
N ARG A 421 21.72 8.18 8.90
CA ARG A 421 21.24 8.29 7.51
C ARG A 421 21.98 7.34 6.60
N VAL A 422 21.23 6.60 5.78
CA VAL A 422 21.79 5.76 4.72
C VAL A 422 22.40 6.66 3.64
N LYS A 423 23.72 6.60 3.47
CA LYS A 423 24.50 7.36 2.47
C LYS A 423 24.55 6.65 1.13
N GLU A 424 24.66 5.32 1.16
CA GLU A 424 24.76 4.46 -0.03
C GLU A 424 24.56 3.00 0.39
N PHE A 425 23.77 2.23 -0.37
CA PHE A 425 23.61 0.79 -0.17
C PHE A 425 24.71 0.05 -0.97
N ARG A 426 25.64 -0.64 -0.29
CA ARG A 426 26.80 -1.37 -0.88
C ARG A 426 26.59 -2.89 -0.97
N GLY A 427 25.37 -3.40 -0.77
CA GLY A 427 25.09 -4.85 -0.79
C GLY A 427 25.30 -5.57 -2.13
N GLU A 428 25.74 -4.84 -3.15
CA GLU A 428 26.22 -5.34 -4.44
C GLU A 428 27.62 -5.98 -4.40
N GLU A 429 28.49 -5.60 -3.44
CA GLU A 429 29.82 -6.24 -3.26
C GLU A 429 29.74 -7.64 -2.66
N ALA A 430 28.57 -8.00 -2.14
CA ALA A 430 28.30 -9.26 -1.47
C ALA A 430 27.87 -10.42 -2.37
N LEU A 431 27.58 -10.11 -3.64
CA LEU A 431 27.25 -11.05 -4.70
C LEU A 431 28.50 -11.25 -5.59
#